data_AF-A0A0R2TRL3-F1
#
_entry.id   AF-A0A0R2TRL3-F1
#
_cell.length_a   1.000
_cell.length_b   1.000
_cell.length_c   1.000
_cell.angle_alpha   90.00
_cell.angle_beta   90.00
_cell.angle_gamma   90.00
#
_symmetry.space_group_name_H-M   'P 1'
#
loop_
_entity.id
_entity.type
_entity.pdbx_description
1 polymer ?
#
loop_
_entity_poly.entity_id
_entity_poly.type
_entity_poly.pdbx_seq_one_letter_code
_entity_poly.pdbx_strand_id
1 'polypeptide(L)'
;MRLAELITAAVLALLSIYLMFKSAELDIGYLPGEGPGGGAWPFWLASVMLISTILIVINWFKKATPPSRSTEPFMDDFAKKSLVKVGVGLLGFIALVGVISMYGAMLIFLVYYVRVLGKHSWPTTAALSIGLPVIFFIFFEALMRITLPKGMKFTEPFYNFLNTIIY
;
A
#
# COMPACT_ATOMS: atom_id res chain seq x y z
N MET A 1 19.35 14.88 -8.69
CA MET A 1 18.60 14.01 -7.75
C MET A 1 18.47 14.62 -6.35
N ARG A 2 19.48 15.31 -5.86
CA ARG A 2 19.54 15.90 -4.51
C ARG A 2 18.33 16.77 -4.08
N LEU A 3 17.83 17.64 -4.95
CA LEU A 3 16.66 18.49 -4.64
C LEU A 3 15.37 17.65 -4.59
N ALA A 4 15.24 16.67 -5.49
CA ALA A 4 14.06 15.80 -5.54
C ALA A 4 13.96 14.90 -4.31
N GLU A 5 15.08 14.39 -3.79
CA GLU A 5 15.13 13.64 -2.53
C GLU A 5 14.61 14.48 -1.36
N LEU A 6 15.07 15.73 -1.25
CA LEU A 6 14.64 16.64 -0.19
C LEU A 6 13.17 17.06 -0.32
N ILE A 7 12.70 17.37 -1.53
CA ILE A 7 11.30 17.69 -1.80
C ILE A 7 10.41 16.49 -1.46
N THR A 8 10.80 15.29 -1.88
CA THR A 8 10.03 14.07 -1.61
C THR A 8 9.96 13.80 -0.10
N ALA A 9 11.09 13.93 0.61
CA ALA A 9 11.12 13.77 2.07
C ALA A 9 10.23 14.83 2.76
N ALA A 10 10.26 16.08 2.32
CA ALA A 10 9.42 17.15 2.87
C ALA A 10 7.92 16.91 2.63
N VAL A 11 7.53 16.52 1.40
CA VAL A 11 6.14 16.20 1.07
C VAL A 11 5.65 15.00 1.88
N LEU A 12 6.45 13.93 1.97
CA LEU A 12 6.10 12.76 2.77
C LEU A 12 6.03 13.08 4.27
N ALA A 13 6.88 13.97 4.78
CA ALA A 13 6.82 14.41 6.18
C ALA A 13 5.51 15.16 6.45
N LEU A 14 5.12 16.10 5.58
CA LEU A 14 3.86 16.82 5.69
C LEU A 14 2.64 15.87 5.60
N LEU A 15 2.67 14.92 4.68
CA LEU A 15 1.62 13.90 4.57
C LEU A 15 1.56 12.99 5.80
N SER A 16 2.71 12.61 6.35
CA SER A 16 2.78 11.81 7.58
C SER A 16 2.13 12.56 8.74
N ILE A 17 2.50 13.83 8.92
CA ILE A 17 1.93 14.69 9.96
C ILE A 17 0.42 14.85 9.77
N TYR A 18 -0.03 15.13 8.54
CA TYR A 18 -1.46 15.22 8.22
C TYR A 18 -2.22 13.92 8.55
N LEU A 19 -1.67 12.77 8.15
CA LEU A 19 -2.26 11.47 8.45
C LEU A 19 -2.31 11.22 9.96
N MET A 20 -1.25 11.53 10.71
CA MET A 20 -1.25 11.43 12.17
C MET A 20 -2.35 12.29 12.80
N PHE A 21 -2.51 13.55 12.36
CA PHE A 21 -3.57 14.43 12.85
C PHE A 21 -4.97 13.86 12.59
N LYS A 22 -5.26 13.43 11.35
CA LYS A 22 -6.57 12.84 11.01
C LYS A 22 -6.82 11.52 11.74
N SER A 23 -5.78 10.73 11.97
CA SER A 23 -5.90 9.44 12.66
C SER A 23 -6.12 9.60 14.15
N ALA A 24 -5.61 10.68 14.74
CA ALA A 24 -5.84 11.04 16.14
C ALA A 24 -7.27 11.51 16.44
N GLU A 25 -8.10 11.76 15.42
CA GLU A 25 -9.55 11.94 15.58
C GLU A 25 -10.27 10.62 15.92
N LEU A 26 -9.62 9.48 15.70
CA LEU A 26 -10.10 8.13 16.06
C LEU A 26 -9.23 7.54 17.17
N ASP A 27 -9.68 6.44 17.78
CA ASP A 27 -8.89 5.72 18.77
C ASP A 27 -7.59 5.17 18.16
N ILE A 28 -6.46 5.70 18.64
CA ILE A 28 -5.10 5.30 18.23
C ILE A 28 -4.54 4.12 19.06
N GLY A 29 -5.22 3.79 20.15
CA GLY A 29 -4.84 2.76 21.11
C GLY A 29 -5.45 1.39 20.81
N TYR A 30 -5.17 0.44 21.69
CA TYR A 30 -5.81 -0.87 21.67
C TYR A 30 -7.07 -0.83 22.54
N LEU A 31 -8.21 -1.15 21.94
CA LEU A 31 -9.51 -1.23 22.60
C LEU A 31 -9.67 -2.62 23.25
N PRO A 32 -10.00 -2.70 24.55
CA PRO A 32 -10.23 -3.98 25.22
C PRO A 32 -11.36 -4.77 24.55
N GLY A 33 -11.06 -5.99 24.10
CA GLY A 33 -12.05 -6.88 23.48
C GLY A 33 -12.35 -6.64 22.00
N GLU A 34 -11.92 -5.51 21.42
CA GLU A 34 -12.21 -5.14 20.02
C GLU A 34 -10.95 -5.03 19.14
N GLY A 35 -9.75 -4.95 19.73
CA GLY A 35 -8.51 -4.86 18.97
C GLY A 35 -8.00 -3.42 18.81
N PRO A 36 -7.05 -3.16 17.88
CA PRO A 36 -6.56 -1.80 17.65
C PRO A 36 -7.69 -0.91 17.09
N GLY A 37 -7.83 0.29 17.64
CA GLY A 37 -8.82 1.26 17.19
C GLY A 37 -8.61 1.71 15.74
N GLY A 38 -9.65 2.31 15.14
CA GLY A 38 -9.63 2.69 13.72
C GLY A 38 -8.50 3.66 13.34
N GLY A 39 -8.03 4.47 14.28
CA GLY A 39 -6.91 5.40 14.11
C GLY A 39 -5.53 4.79 14.34
N ALA A 40 -5.45 3.61 14.97
CA ALA A 40 -4.19 3.03 15.42
C ALA A 40 -3.22 2.76 14.27
N TRP A 41 -3.63 1.97 13.27
CA TRP A 41 -2.74 1.62 12.15
C TRP A 41 -2.28 2.83 11.35
N PRO A 42 -3.17 3.73 10.90
CA PRO A 42 -2.77 4.93 10.17
C PRO A 42 -1.81 5.83 10.98
N PHE A 43 -2.03 6.00 12.29
CA PHE A 43 -1.19 6.84 13.14
C PHE A 43 0.23 6.28 13.31
N TRP A 44 0.35 5.01 13.69
CA TRP A 44 1.67 4.40 13.96
C TRP A 44 2.49 4.23 12.68
N LEU A 45 1.86 3.85 11.56
CA LEU A 45 2.55 3.76 10.28
C LEU A 45 3.01 5.13 9.77
N ALA A 46 2.17 6.16 9.92
CA ALA A 46 2.57 7.54 9.58
C ALA A 46 3.69 8.04 10.50
N SER A 47 3.71 7.66 11.77
CA SER A 47 4.79 7.99 12.70
C SER A 47 6.14 7.40 12.27
N VAL A 48 6.15 6.12 11.87
CA VAL A 48 7.35 5.45 11.35
C VAL A 48 7.81 6.09 10.03
N MET A 49 6.86 6.46 9.17
CA MET A 49 7.16 7.18 7.93
C MET A 49 7.79 8.55 8.21
N LEU A 50 7.25 9.31 9.18
CA LEU A 50 7.80 10.60 9.60
C LEU A 50 9.24 10.46 10.11
N ILE A 51 9.50 9.49 10.99
CA ILE A 51 10.85 9.20 11.49
C ILE A 51 11.80 8.88 10.32
N SER A 52 11.35 8.06 9.37
CA SER A 52 12.14 7.71 8.18
C SER A 52 12.48 8.94 7.33
N THR A 53 11.54 9.87 7.13
CA THR A 53 11.80 11.11 6.40
C THR A 53 12.80 12.01 7.11
N ILE A 54 12.75 12.09 8.45
CA ILE A 54 13.74 12.83 9.25
C ILE A 54 15.13 12.22 9.07
N LEU A 55 15.24 10.89 9.11
CA LEU A 55 16.51 10.19 8.88
C LEU A 55 17.06 10.45 7.46
N ILE A 56 16.20 10.51 6.44
CA ILE A 56 16.60 10.89 5.07
C ILE A 56 17.18 12.31 5.04
N VAL A 57 16.51 13.27 5.67
CA VAL A 57 17.00 14.67 5.74
C VAL A 57 18.34 14.75 6.46
N ILE A 58 18.51 14.04 7.58
CA ILE A 58 19.78 13.96 8.31
C ILE A 58 20.89 13.37 7.42
N ASN A 59 20.61 12.28 6.72
CA ASN A 59 21.56 11.62 5.83
C ASN A 59 21.94 12.50 4.63
N TRP A 60 20.98 13.30 4.14
CA TRP A 60 21.20 14.28 3.09
C TRP A 60 22.16 15.39 3.53
N PHE A 61 22.00 15.94 4.75
CA PHE A 61 22.94 16.92 5.31
C PHE A 61 24.33 16.32 5.51
N LYS A 62 24.40 15.05 5.95
CA LYS A 62 25.66 14.30 6.11
C LYS A 62 26.29 13.87 4.77
N LYS A 63 25.64 14.10 3.63
CA LYS A 63 26.04 13.60 2.29
C LYS A 63 26.39 12.11 2.31
N ALA A 64 25.66 11.34 3.11
CA ALA A 64 25.99 9.93 3.39
C ALA A 64 25.50 8.97 2.29
N THR A 65 24.53 9.39 1.48
CA THR A 65 23.87 8.54 0.48
C THR A 65 24.26 8.91 -0.96
N PRO A 66 24.35 7.94 -1.90
CA PRO A 66 24.63 8.23 -3.31
C PRO A 66 23.68 9.24 -3.97
N PRO A 67 22.35 9.24 -3.71
CA PRO A 67 21.41 10.25 -4.23
C PRO A 67 21.72 11.68 -3.75
N SER A 68 22.21 11.84 -2.51
CA SER A 68 22.58 13.14 -1.95
C SER A 68 23.79 13.80 -2.63
N ARG A 69 24.57 13.01 -3.40
CA ARG A 69 25.75 13.45 -4.16
C ARG A 69 25.49 13.58 -5.67
N SER A 70 24.36 13.10 -6.18
CA SER A 70 24.08 13.04 -7.62
C SER A 70 23.29 14.24 -8.16
N THR A 71 23.81 14.82 -9.24
CA THR A 71 23.20 15.91 -10.03
C THR A 71 22.34 15.42 -11.19
N GLU A 72 22.24 14.10 -11.40
CA GLU A 72 21.48 13.53 -12.51
C GLU A 72 19.98 13.90 -12.46
N PRO A 73 19.29 13.94 -13.61
CA PRO A 73 17.84 14.12 -13.66
C PRO A 73 17.12 13.06 -12.84
N PHE A 74 16.20 13.48 -11.97
CA PHE A 74 15.44 12.57 -11.11
C PHE A 74 14.46 11.68 -11.89
N MET A 75 14.00 12.14 -13.05
CA MET A 75 12.99 11.45 -13.85
C MET A 75 13.42 11.39 -15.31
N ASP A 76 14.07 10.30 -15.69
CA ASP A 76 14.34 9.97 -17.09
C ASP A 76 13.05 9.54 -17.81
N ASP A 77 13.01 9.55 -19.14
CA ASP A 77 11.81 9.22 -19.91
C ASP A 77 11.32 7.79 -19.68
N PHE A 78 12.24 6.88 -19.34
CA PHE A 78 11.89 5.54 -18.87
C PHE A 78 11.11 5.57 -17.55
N ALA A 79 11.53 6.41 -16.60
CA ALA A 79 10.86 6.56 -15.31
C ALA A 79 9.45 7.15 -15.47
N LYS A 80 9.27 8.15 -16.36
CA LYS A 80 7.95 8.71 -16.68
C LYS A 80 7.00 7.65 -17.25
N LYS A 81 7.46 6.87 -18.23
CA LYS A 81 6.66 5.77 -18.82
C LYS A 81 6.28 4.72 -17.78
N SER A 82 7.19 4.41 -16.86
CA SER A 82 6.95 3.46 -15.77
C SER A 82 5.91 4.00 -14.80
N LEU A 83 6.02 5.28 -14.41
CA LEU A 83 5.06 5.95 -13.53
C LEU A 83 3.64 5.93 -14.13
N VAL A 84 3.48 6.24 -15.42
CA VAL A 84 2.18 6.19 -16.10
C VAL A 84 1.61 4.77 -16.11
N LYS A 85 2.42 3.76 -16.42
CA LYS A 85 1.95 2.36 -16.43
C LYS A 85 1.48 1.88 -15.06
N VAL A 86 2.19 2.26 -14.00
CA VAL A 86 1.78 1.95 -12.63
C VAL A 86 0.51 2.72 -12.27
N GLY A 87 0.44 4.01 -12.59
CA GLY A 87 -0.74 4.85 -12.34
C GLY A 87 -2.00 4.32 -13.01
N VAL A 88 -1.91 3.94 -14.29
CA VAL A 88 -3.04 3.31 -15.02
C VAL A 88 -3.43 1.98 -14.38
N GLY A 89 -2.46 1.16 -13.98
CA GLY A 89 -2.72 -0.08 -13.25
C GLY A 89 -3.45 0.14 -11.94
N LEU A 90 -3.07 1.17 -11.17
CA LEU A 90 -3.72 1.53 -9.91
C LEU A 90 -5.14 2.04 -10.12
N LEU A 91 -5.38 2.86 -11.15
CA LEU A 91 -6.74 3.31 -11.49
C LEU A 91 -7.62 2.13 -11.88
N GLY A 92 -7.09 1.20 -12.67
CA GLY A 92 -7.77 -0.05 -13.02
C GLY A 92 -8.07 -0.91 -11.78
N PHE A 93 -7.12 -1.03 -10.86
CA PHE A 93 -7.32 -1.72 -9.58
C PHE A 93 -8.47 -1.10 -8.78
N ILE A 94 -8.45 0.22 -8.56
CA ILE A 94 -9.51 0.94 -7.81
C ILE A 94 -10.88 0.71 -8.47
N ALA A 95 -10.96 0.79 -9.80
CA ALA A 95 -12.20 0.53 -10.53
C ALA A 95 -12.70 -0.92 -10.34
N LEU A 96 -11.78 -1.89 -10.34
CA LEU A 96 -12.10 -3.31 -10.15
C LEU A 96 -12.56 -3.65 -8.73
N VAL A 97 -12.06 -2.94 -7.70
CA VAL A 97 -12.46 -3.19 -6.29
C VAL A 97 -13.98 -3.14 -6.14
N GLY A 98 -14.64 -2.17 -6.79
CA GLY A 98 -16.09 -2.04 -6.75
C GLY A 98 -16.85 -3.11 -7.54
N VAL A 99 -16.19 -3.82 -8.46
CA VAL A 99 -16.81 -4.83 -9.32
C VAL A 99 -16.61 -6.23 -8.74
N ILE A 100 -15.36 -6.65 -8.54
CA ILE A 100 -14.95 -8.04 -8.26
C ILE A 100 -14.38 -8.26 -6.86
N SER A 101 -14.47 -7.25 -5.99
CA SER A 101 -13.86 -7.16 -4.65
C SER A 101 -12.43 -6.65 -4.59
N MET A 102 -12.02 -6.24 -3.39
CA MET A 102 -10.63 -5.91 -3.04
C MET A 102 -9.66 -7.07 -3.33
N TYR A 103 -10.02 -8.30 -2.96
CA TYR A 103 -9.16 -9.47 -3.13
C TYR A 103 -9.03 -9.90 -4.58
N GLY A 104 -10.14 -9.89 -5.33
CA GLY A 104 -10.15 -10.21 -6.75
C GLY A 104 -9.39 -9.17 -7.56
N ALA A 105 -9.63 -7.88 -7.27
CA ALA A 105 -8.88 -6.79 -7.88
C ALA A 105 -7.38 -6.91 -7.57
N MET A 106 -7.00 -7.30 -6.34
CA MET A 106 -5.60 -7.43 -5.95
C MET A 106 -4.91 -8.57 -6.70
N LEU A 107 -5.59 -9.69 -6.92
CA LEU A 107 -5.07 -10.77 -7.75
C LEU A 107 -4.76 -10.27 -9.16
N ILE A 108 -5.70 -9.60 -9.81
CA ILE A 108 -5.51 -9.07 -11.18
C ILE A 108 -4.40 -8.03 -11.22
N PHE A 109 -4.41 -7.10 -10.27
CA PHE A 109 -3.39 -6.06 -10.18
C PHE A 109 -1.99 -6.64 -9.96
N LEU A 110 -1.84 -7.65 -9.09
CA LEU A 110 -0.56 -8.31 -8.85
C LEU A 110 -0.09 -9.10 -10.07
N VAL A 111 -0.99 -9.76 -10.82
CA VAL A 111 -0.61 -10.38 -12.11
C VAL A 111 -0.07 -9.30 -13.05
N TYR A 112 -0.80 -8.20 -13.25
CA TYR A 112 -0.33 -7.10 -14.10
C TYR A 112 1.03 -6.55 -13.63
N TYR A 113 1.16 -6.26 -12.34
CA TYR A 113 2.35 -5.63 -11.79
C TYR A 113 3.58 -6.55 -11.84
N VAL A 114 3.45 -7.80 -11.39
CA VAL A 114 4.56 -8.75 -11.31
C VAL A 114 4.91 -9.32 -12.68
N ARG A 115 3.90 -9.66 -13.49
CA ARG A 115 4.12 -10.30 -14.79
C ARG A 115 4.38 -9.31 -15.91
N VAL A 116 3.53 -8.30 -16.07
CA VAL A 116 3.59 -7.39 -17.23
C VAL A 116 4.64 -6.31 -17.00
N LEU A 117 4.65 -5.69 -15.82
CA LEU A 117 5.61 -4.62 -15.50
C LEU A 117 6.94 -5.20 -15.01
N GLY A 118 6.91 -6.14 -14.07
CA GLY A 118 8.09 -6.76 -13.47
C GLY A 118 8.75 -7.83 -14.33
N LYS A 119 8.06 -8.36 -15.35
CA LYS A 119 8.56 -9.43 -16.25
C LYS A 119 9.04 -10.70 -15.54
N HIS A 120 8.53 -10.99 -14.33
CA HIS A 120 8.88 -12.18 -13.58
C HIS A 120 8.27 -13.46 -14.19
N SER A 121 8.74 -14.63 -13.71
CA SER A 121 8.26 -15.93 -14.14
C SER A 121 6.82 -16.21 -13.66
N TRP A 122 6.14 -17.12 -14.35
CA TRP A 122 4.78 -17.53 -13.99
C TRP A 122 4.66 -18.12 -12.58
N PRO A 123 5.59 -18.98 -12.10
CA PRO A 123 5.54 -19.48 -10.73
C PRO A 123 5.59 -18.36 -9.68
N THR A 124 6.51 -17.40 -9.84
CA THR A 124 6.61 -16.24 -8.94
C THR A 124 5.36 -15.37 -9.01
N THR A 125 4.82 -15.16 -10.22
CA THR A 125 3.59 -14.40 -10.42
C THR A 125 2.43 -15.06 -9.68
N ALA A 126 2.19 -16.35 -9.91
CA ALA A 126 1.09 -17.09 -9.28
C ALA A 126 1.23 -17.14 -7.76
N ALA A 127 2.44 -17.39 -7.25
CA ALA A 127 2.71 -17.42 -5.82
C ALA A 127 2.34 -16.08 -5.14
N LEU A 128 2.74 -14.95 -5.73
CA LEU A 128 2.44 -13.63 -5.18
C LEU A 128 1.00 -13.21 -5.39
N SER A 129 0.47 -13.39 -6.61
CA SER A 129 -0.88 -12.92 -6.97
C SER A 129 -2.00 -13.73 -6.31
N ILE A 130 -1.74 -14.96 -5.88
CA ILE A 130 -2.70 -15.78 -5.12
C ILE A 130 -2.38 -15.73 -3.64
N GLY A 131 -1.11 -15.91 -3.27
CA GLY A 131 -0.69 -15.98 -1.87
C GLY A 131 -0.98 -14.70 -1.10
N LEU A 132 -0.70 -13.52 -1.67
CA LEU A 132 -0.96 -12.25 -0.99
C LEU A 132 -2.47 -12.04 -0.73
N PRO A 133 -3.39 -12.16 -1.72
CA PRO A 133 -4.83 -12.09 -1.43
C PRO A 133 -5.32 -13.05 -0.36
N VAL A 134 -4.83 -14.29 -0.34
CA VAL A 134 -5.21 -15.26 0.69
C VAL A 134 -4.71 -14.84 2.07
N ILE A 135 -3.44 -14.42 2.18
CA ILE A 135 -2.87 -13.93 3.44
C ILE A 135 -3.63 -12.71 3.95
N PHE A 136 -3.90 -11.74 3.08
CA PHE A 136 -4.67 -10.54 3.41
C PHE A 136 -6.11 -10.87 3.79
N PHE A 137 -6.75 -11.85 3.15
CA PHE A 137 -8.08 -12.31 3.51
C PHE A 137 -8.09 -12.87 4.94
N ILE A 138 -7.17 -13.78 5.27
CA ILE A 138 -7.05 -14.36 6.61
C ILE A 138 -6.73 -13.27 7.64
N PHE A 139 -5.76 -12.40 7.34
CA PHE A 139 -5.34 -11.35 8.26
C PHE A 139 -6.47 -10.36 8.56
N PHE A 140 -7.17 -9.84 7.55
CA PHE A 140 -8.21 -8.85 7.78
C PHE A 140 -9.53 -9.45 8.27
N GLU A 141 -9.99 -10.55 7.66
CA GLU A 141 -11.34 -11.08 7.95
C GLU A 141 -11.32 -12.03 9.15
N ALA A 142 -10.34 -12.92 9.24
CA ALA A 142 -10.30 -13.90 10.33
C ALA A 142 -9.65 -13.32 11.60
N LEU A 143 -8.49 -12.66 11.47
CA LEU A 143 -7.74 -12.16 12.62
C LEU A 143 -8.25 -10.79 13.10
N MET A 144 -8.40 -9.83 12.18
CA MET A 144 -8.80 -8.47 12.53
C MET A 144 -10.33 -8.27 12.57
N ARG A 145 -11.12 -9.23 12.05
CA ARG A 145 -12.58 -9.13 11.94
C ARG A 145 -13.06 -7.86 11.21
N ILE A 146 -12.26 -7.34 10.28
CA ILE A 146 -12.56 -6.18 9.44
C ILE A 146 -12.95 -6.69 8.05
N THR A 147 -14.14 -6.28 7.58
CA THR A 147 -14.63 -6.66 6.25
C THR A 147 -14.12 -5.70 5.18
N LEU A 148 -13.44 -6.24 4.17
CA LEU A 148 -13.00 -5.45 3.01
C LEU A 148 -14.08 -5.42 1.91
N PRO A 149 -14.02 -4.45 0.97
CA PRO A 149 -15.00 -4.34 -0.11
C PRO A 149 -15.15 -5.65 -0.89
N LYS A 150 -16.37 -6.20 -0.93
CA LYS A 150 -16.69 -7.47 -1.60
C LYS A 150 -17.02 -7.31 -3.09
N GLY A 151 -17.23 -6.08 -3.58
CA GLY A 151 -17.62 -5.81 -4.96
C GLY A 151 -19.14 -5.85 -5.15
N MET A 152 -19.59 -6.25 -6.34
CA MET A 152 -21.01 -6.31 -6.68
C MET A 152 -21.69 -7.59 -6.16
N LYS A 153 -23.03 -7.61 -6.15
CA LYS A 153 -23.86 -8.70 -5.61
C LYS A 153 -23.49 -10.11 -6.07
N PHE A 154 -22.95 -10.28 -7.28
CA PHE A 154 -22.58 -11.60 -7.79
C PHE A 154 -21.41 -12.24 -7.03
N THR A 155 -20.58 -11.46 -6.32
CA THR A 155 -19.49 -11.99 -5.50
C THR A 155 -19.93 -12.40 -4.10
N GLU A 156 -21.11 -11.96 -3.66
CA GLU A 156 -21.63 -12.24 -2.31
C GLU A 156 -21.68 -13.73 -1.97
N PRO A 157 -22.19 -14.64 -2.84
CA PRO A 157 -22.25 -16.07 -2.51
C PRO A 157 -20.88 -16.68 -2.21
N PHE A 158 -19.85 -16.24 -2.95
CA PHE A 158 -18.48 -16.69 -2.75
C PHE A 158 -17.95 -16.25 -1.38
N TYR A 159 -18.15 -14.99 -1.01
CA TYR A 159 -17.70 -14.49 0.28
C TYR A 159 -18.50 -15.03 1.46
N ASN A 160 -19.80 -15.27 1.28
CA ASN A 160 -20.61 -15.93 2.30
C ASN A 160 -20.10 -17.34 2.60
N PHE A 161 -19.77 -18.10 1.55
CA PHE A 161 -19.15 -19.41 1.70
C PHE A 161 -17.79 -19.34 2.42
N LEU A 162 -16.91 -18.43 2.00
CA LEU A 162 -15.61 -18.26 2.66
C LEU A 162 -15.76 -17.84 4.14
N ASN A 163 -16.75 -17.02 4.46
CA ASN A 163 -17.03 -16.60 5.82
C ASN A 163 -17.44 -17.78 6.71
N THR A 164 -18.17 -18.77 6.19
CA THR A 164 -18.49 -20.01 6.93
C THR A 164 -17.25 -20.84 7.31
N ILE A 165 -16.11 -20.61 6.67
CA ILE A 165 -14.86 -21.32 6.99
C ILE A 165 -14.12 -20.64 8.16
N ILE A 166 -14.27 -19.32 8.31
CA ILE A 166 -13.49 -18.50 9.26
C ILE A 166 -14.30 -18.01 10.48
N TYR A 167 -15.62 -18.21 10.46
CA TYR A 167 -16.55 -17.95 11.56
C TYR A 167 -17.24 -19.26 11.95
#